data_AF-X1MAP2-F1
#
_entry.id   AF-X1MAP2-F1
#
_cell.length_a   1.000
_cell.length_b   1.000
_cell.length_c   1.000
_cell.angle_alpha   90.00
_cell.angle_beta   90.00
_cell.angle_gamma   90.00
#
_symmetry.space_group_name_H-M   'P 1'
#
loop_
_entity.id
_entity.type
_entity.pdbx_description
1 polymer ?
#
loop_
_entity_poly.entity_id
_entity_poly.type
_entity_poly.pdbx_seq_one_letter_code
_entity_poly.pdbx_strand_id
1 'polypeptide(L)'
;DRGGLLSRIKDNGQVWMSHGDRVEAVPPGFIVSGKTSHCDVAVIEERERKFFGVQFHPEVIHTEQGKKILSNFLFSLSGLKPEWRMSSFVAQKVEEIR
;
A
#
# COMPACT_ATOMS: atom_id res chain seq x y z
N ASP A 1 10.62 0.49 15.08
CA ASP A 1 10.66 0.71 13.63
C ASP A 1 10.38 -0.62 12.95
N ARG A 2 9.16 -0.84 12.44
CA ARG A 2 8.81 -2.10 11.74
C ARG A 2 8.93 -1.82 10.25
N GLY A 3 9.91 -2.42 9.58
CA GLY A 3 9.95 -2.44 8.11
C GLY A 3 8.74 -3.18 7.55
N GLY A 4 8.40 -2.94 6.27
CA GLY A 4 7.23 -3.54 5.62
C GLY A 4 6.27 -2.49 5.04
N LEU A 5 5.04 -2.90 4.75
CA LEU A 5 4.05 -2.04 4.09
C LEU A 5 3.63 -0.86 4.98
N LEU A 6 3.50 -1.11 6.27
CA LEU A 6 3.14 -0.11 7.28
C LEU A 6 4.35 0.61 7.91
N SER A 7 5.51 0.61 7.23
CA SER A 7 6.70 1.30 7.70
C SER A 7 6.42 2.79 7.95
N ARG A 8 6.74 3.24 9.17
CA ARG A 8 6.55 4.62 9.64
C ARG A 8 5.11 5.12 9.54
N ILE A 9 4.11 4.24 9.51
CA ILE A 9 2.70 4.61 9.60
C ILE A 9 2.35 4.78 11.09
N LYS A 10 1.59 5.83 11.42
CA LYS A 10 1.09 6.05 12.78
C LYS A 10 0.10 4.94 13.16
N ASP A 11 0.26 4.36 14.35
CA ASP A 11 -0.70 3.42 14.92
C ASP A 11 -2.08 4.08 15.13
N ASN A 12 -3.13 3.27 15.09
CA ASN A 12 -4.53 3.71 15.20
C ASN A 12 -4.92 4.79 14.17
N GLY A 13 -4.27 4.82 13.01
CA GLY A 13 -4.64 5.69 11.90
C GLY A 13 -5.96 5.26 11.24
N GLN A 14 -6.70 6.23 10.72
CA GLN A 14 -7.97 5.95 10.03
C GLN A 14 -7.72 5.31 8.66
N VAL A 15 -8.48 4.25 8.37
CA VAL A 15 -8.50 3.55 7.07
C VAL A 15 -9.94 3.34 6.61
N TRP A 16 -10.15 3.30 5.29
CA TRP A 16 -11.45 3.00 4.70
C TRP A 16 -11.59 1.50 4.43
N MET A 17 -12.20 0.77 5.36
CA MET A 17 -12.35 -0.69 5.28
C MET A 17 -13.27 -1.12 4.13
N SER A 18 -12.93 -2.23 3.48
CA SER A 18 -13.88 -2.99 2.66
C SER A 18 -14.75 -3.86 3.58
N HIS A 19 -16.04 -3.96 3.29
CA HIS A 19 -17.05 -4.58 4.17
C HIS A 19 -17.70 -5.84 3.57
N GLY A 20 -17.23 -6.31 2.41
CA GLY A 20 -17.83 -7.46 1.72
C GLY A 20 -17.55 -8.78 2.43
N ASP A 21 -16.27 -9.05 2.68
CA ASP A 21 -15.77 -10.28 3.31
C ASP A 21 -14.53 -9.96 4.17
N ARG A 22 -14.12 -10.89 5.02
CA ARG A 22 -12.86 -10.81 5.79
C ARG A 22 -12.09 -12.11 5.75
N VAL A 23 -10.77 -12.00 5.83
CA VAL A 23 -9.88 -13.16 5.97
C VAL A 23 -9.95 -13.70 7.40
N GLU A 24 -10.35 -14.96 7.59
CA GLU A 24 -10.34 -15.63 8.90
C GLU A 24 -9.01 -16.37 9.17
N ALA A 25 -8.36 -16.87 8.14
CA ALA A 25 -7.07 -17.57 8.24
C ALA A 25 -6.12 -17.11 7.12
N VAL A 26 -4.90 -16.76 7.49
CA VAL A 26 -3.86 -16.39 6.51
C VAL A 26 -3.20 -17.63 5.92
N PRO A 27 -2.87 -17.63 4.61
CA PRO A 27 -2.12 -18.74 4.01
C PRO A 27 -0.73 -18.91 4.65
N PRO A 28 -0.16 -20.12 4.63
CA PRO A 28 1.20 -20.35 5.13
C PRO A 28 2.23 -19.41 4.49
N GLY A 29 3.16 -18.92 5.30
CA GLY A 29 4.19 -17.95 4.90
C GLY A 29 3.77 -16.49 5.05
N PHE A 30 2.47 -16.18 5.04
CA PHE A 30 2.01 -14.82 5.30
C PHE A 30 2.03 -14.49 6.78
N ILE A 31 2.42 -13.25 7.09
CA ILE A 31 2.29 -12.66 8.43
C ILE A 31 1.19 -11.60 8.41
N VAL A 32 0.48 -11.46 9.53
CA VAL A 32 -0.44 -10.34 9.75
C VAL A 32 0.36 -9.15 10.30
N SER A 33 0.46 -8.07 9.52
CA SER A 33 1.22 -6.87 9.91
C SER A 33 0.35 -5.70 10.36
N GLY A 34 -0.97 -5.80 10.19
CA GLY A 34 -1.93 -4.77 10.59
C GLY A 34 -3.31 -5.34 10.93
N LYS A 35 -3.99 -4.71 11.88
CA LYS A 35 -5.35 -5.05 12.34
C LYS A 35 -6.14 -3.79 12.69
N THR A 36 -7.46 -3.92 12.75
CA THR A 36 -8.38 -2.90 13.27
C THR A 36 -9.18 -3.46 14.45
N SER A 37 -10.07 -2.66 15.04
CA SER A 37 -10.99 -3.12 16.09
C SER A 37 -11.98 -4.19 15.63
N HIS A 38 -12.24 -4.30 14.32
CA HIS A 38 -13.25 -5.20 13.75
C HIS A 38 -12.69 -6.20 12.74
N CYS A 39 -11.39 -6.14 12.45
CA CYS A 39 -10.72 -7.02 11.50
C CYS A 39 -9.30 -7.34 11.98
N ASP A 40 -9.07 -8.59 12.39
CA ASP A 40 -7.76 -9.04 12.86
C ASP A 40 -6.73 -9.14 11.72
N VAL A 41 -7.18 -9.33 10.49
CA VAL A 41 -6.35 -9.52 9.29
C VAL A 41 -6.53 -8.33 8.33
N ALA A 42 -6.14 -7.14 8.76
CA ALA A 42 -6.30 -5.93 7.94
C ALA A 42 -5.15 -5.74 6.93
N VAL A 43 -3.95 -6.21 7.27
CA VAL A 43 -2.78 -6.24 6.39
C VAL A 43 -2.04 -7.56 6.51
N ILE A 44 -1.71 -8.15 5.38
CA ILE A 44 -0.88 -9.35 5.28
C ILE A 44 0.36 -9.10 4.42
N GLU A 45 1.46 -9.75 4.77
CA GLU A 45 2.72 -9.67 4.04
C GLU A 45 3.36 -11.05 3.91
N GLU A 46 3.88 -11.37 2.74
CA GLU A 46 4.84 -12.44 2.51
C GLU A 46 6.05 -11.79 1.83
N ARG A 47 7.16 -11.68 2.57
CA ARG A 47 8.28 -10.80 2.20
C ARG A 47 9.24 -11.44 1.21
N GLU A 48 9.33 -12.77 1.16
CA GLU A 48 10.23 -13.46 0.25
C GLU A 48 9.75 -13.32 -1.20
N ARG A 49 8.46 -13.58 -1.45
CA ARG A 49 7.81 -13.45 -2.76
C ARG A 49 7.24 -12.06 -3.00
N LYS A 50 7.36 -11.15 -2.02
CA LYS A 50 6.91 -9.76 -2.09
C LYS A 50 5.41 -9.62 -2.36
N PHE A 51 4.60 -10.41 -1.66
CA PHE A 51 3.16 -10.29 -1.69
C PHE A 51 2.66 -9.47 -0.51
N PHE A 52 1.74 -8.55 -0.79
CA PHE A 52 1.17 -7.63 0.16
C PHE A 52 -0.32 -7.54 -0.08
N GLY A 53 -1.11 -7.65 0.99
CA GLY A 53 -2.57 -7.57 0.93
C GLY A 53 -3.09 -6.59 1.97
N VAL A 54 -4.13 -5.85 1.61
CA VAL A 54 -4.84 -4.92 2.50
C VAL A 54 -6.34 -5.17 2.39
N GLN A 55 -7.05 -5.11 3.52
CA GLN A 55 -8.51 -5.24 3.57
C GLN A 55 -9.23 -3.88 3.43
N PHE A 56 -8.47 -2.78 3.34
CA PHE A 56 -8.94 -1.41 3.20
C PHE A 56 -8.43 -0.77 1.90
N HIS A 57 -8.94 0.41 1.59
CA HIS A 57 -8.62 1.18 0.39
C HIS A 57 -7.55 2.25 0.68
N PRO A 58 -6.24 2.02 0.44
CA PRO A 58 -5.20 3.02 0.63
C PRO A 58 -5.21 4.15 -0.41
N GLU A 59 -5.96 3.99 -1.49
CA GLU A 59 -6.07 4.93 -2.61
C GLU A 59 -7.07 6.07 -2.35
N VAL A 60 -8.01 5.89 -1.43
CA VAL A 60 -9.07 6.88 -1.15
C VAL A 60 -8.66 7.86 -0.05
N ILE A 61 -9.22 9.07 -0.11
CA ILE A 61 -8.91 10.15 0.83
C ILE A 61 -9.26 9.83 2.29
N HIS A 62 -10.22 8.93 2.50
CA HIS A 62 -10.66 8.51 3.84
C HIS A 62 -9.62 7.67 4.60
N THR A 63 -8.57 7.20 3.90
CA THR A 63 -7.40 6.58 4.50
C THR A 63 -6.29 7.62 4.66
N GLU A 64 -6.17 8.22 5.85
CA GLU A 64 -5.34 9.41 6.10
C GLU A 64 -3.88 9.26 5.66
N GLN A 65 -3.29 8.08 5.86
CA GLN A 65 -1.90 7.79 5.52
C GLN A 65 -1.76 6.91 4.26
N GLY A 66 -2.82 6.80 3.46
CA GLY A 66 -2.88 5.90 2.29
C GLY A 66 -1.78 6.16 1.26
N LYS A 67 -1.49 7.44 0.97
CA LYS A 67 -0.36 7.84 0.10
C LYS A 67 0.99 7.31 0.59
N LYS A 68 1.22 7.29 1.91
CA LYS A 68 2.47 6.80 2.49
C LYS A 68 2.57 5.28 2.40
N ILE A 69 1.46 4.57 2.60
CA ILE A 69 1.37 3.12 2.41
C ILE A 69 1.71 2.75 0.96
N LEU A 70 1.10 3.43 -0.01
CA LEU A 70 1.40 3.22 -1.43
C LEU A 70 2.84 3.59 -1.78
N SER A 71 3.39 4.66 -1.20
CA SER A 71 4.79 5.04 -1.35
C SER A 71 5.76 3.96 -0.85
N ASN A 72 5.47 3.35 0.31
CA ASN A 72 6.25 2.22 0.83
C ASN A 72 6.23 1.05 -0.15
N PHE A 73 5.06 0.70 -0.69
CA PHE A 73 4.92 -0.37 -1.69
C PHE A 73 5.73 -0.08 -2.96
N LEU A 74 5.56 1.09 -3.56
CA LEU A 74 6.18 1.43 -4.85
C LEU A 74 7.70 1.57 -4.73
N PHE A 75 8.18 2.38 -3.79
CA PHE A 75 9.57 2.81 -3.76
C PHE A 75 10.45 1.97 -2.84
N SER A 76 9.93 1.55 -1.68
CA SER A 76 10.74 0.80 -0.70
C SER A 76 10.70 -0.70 -0.94
N LEU A 77 9.52 -1.26 -1.27
CA LEU A 77 9.33 -2.71 -1.39
C LEU A 77 9.51 -3.21 -2.83
N SER A 78 8.96 -2.48 -3.80
CA SER A 78 9.05 -2.81 -5.22
C SER A 78 10.29 -2.24 -5.90
N GLY A 79 10.97 -1.26 -5.27
CA GLY A 79 12.20 -0.65 -5.79
C GLY A 79 11.99 0.20 -7.04
N LEU A 80 10.75 0.66 -7.30
CA LEU A 80 10.48 1.58 -8.40
C LEU A 80 11.17 2.92 -8.16
N LYS A 81 11.52 3.61 -9.23
CA LYS A 81 12.05 4.97 -9.17
C LYS A 81 10.94 5.96 -9.49
N PRO A 82 10.84 7.11 -8.79
CA PRO A 82 9.83 8.14 -9.02
C PRO A 82 10.15 8.99 -10.27
N GLU A 83 10.30 8.33 -11.42
CA GLU A 83 10.71 8.96 -12.68
C GLU A 83 9.51 9.52 -13.46
N TRP A 84 8.30 9.04 -13.20
CA TRP A 84 7.09 9.55 -13.83
C TRP A 84 6.69 10.91 -13.24
N ARG A 85 6.82 11.95 -14.05
CA ARG A 85 6.35 13.31 -13.74
C ARG A 85 5.50 13.83 -14.89
N MET A 86 4.39 14.49 -14.56
CA MET A 86 3.52 15.08 -15.57
C MET A 86 4.24 16.10 -16.46
N SER A 87 5.24 16.82 -15.93
CA SER A 87 6.08 17.72 -16.72
C SER A 87 6.89 17.00 -17.79
N SER A 88 7.46 15.83 -17.46
CA SER A 88 8.20 15.00 -18.42
C SER A 88 7.26 14.46 -19.50
N PHE A 89 6.05 14.07 -19.13
CA PHE A 89 5.04 13.61 -20.08
C PHE A 89 4.63 14.69 -21.09
N VAL A 90 4.37 15.92 -20.63
CA VAL A 90 4.03 17.05 -21.52
C VAL A 90 5.16 17.32 -22.50
N ALA A 91 6.40 17.40 -22.01
CA ALA A 91 7.57 17.60 -22.88
C ALA A 91 7.70 16.50 -23.93
N GLN A 92 7.56 15.23 -23.53
CA GLN A 92 7.60 14.09 -24.44
C GLN A 92 6.50 14.17 -25.51
N LYS A 93 5.26 14.51 -25.12
CA LYS A 93 4.14 14.60 -26.06
C LYS A 93 4.23 15.76 -27.04
N VAL A 94 4.82 16.88 -26.62
CA VAL A 94 5.09 18.01 -27.53
C VAL A 94 6.11 17.60 -28.60
N GLU A 95 7.14 16.85 -28.22
CA GLU A 95 8.14 16.35 -29.17
C GLU A 95 7.57 15.32 -30.14
N GLU A 96 6.74 14.37 -29.67
CA GLU A 96 6.12 13.34 -30.52
C GLU A 96 5.19 13.89 -31.61
N ILE A 97 4.60 15.09 -31.40
CA ILE A 97 3.65 15.70 -32.35
C ILE A 97 4.36 16.56 -33.41
N ARG A 98 5.57 17.06 -33.12
CA ARG A 98 6.36 17.88 -34.04
C ARG A 98 6.93 17.07 -35.18
#